data_AF-A0A6I3N4L7-F1
#
_entry.id   AF-A0A6I3N4L7-F1
#
_cell.length_a   1.000
_cell.length_b   1.000
_cell.length_c   1.000
_cell.angle_alpha   90.00
_cell.angle_beta   90.00
_cell.angle_gamma   90.00
#
_symmetry.space_group_name_H-M   'P 1'
#
loop_
_entity.id
_entity.type
_entity.pdbx_description
1 polymer ?
#
loop_
_entity_poly.entity_id
_entity_poly.type
_entity_poly.pdbx_seq_one_letter_code
_entity_poly.pdbx_strand_id
1 'polypeptide(L)' 'MENEFASSAPEINPDAVDLDTIEKDLADVETALARLEAGTYWTCETTGQELPSALLAAQPTARSISSL' A
#
# COMPACT_ATOMS: atom_id res chain seq x y z
N MET A 1 33.80 -18.91 22.95
CA MET A 1 32.93 -17.72 22.86
C MET A 1 31.77 -18.14 21.98
N GLU A 2 30.73 -18.67 22.62
CA GLU A 2 29.57 -19.24 21.93
C GLU A 2 28.74 -18.10 21.34
N ASN A 3 28.29 -18.25 20.11
CA ASN A 3 27.59 -17.22 19.38
C ASN A 3 26.13 -17.13 19.88
N GLU A 4 25.90 -16.30 20.89
CA GLU A 4 24.59 -16.00 21.52
C GLU A 4 23.61 -15.19 20.63
N PHE A 5 23.80 -15.17 19.31
CA PHE A 5 22.76 -14.69 18.39
C PHE A 5 21.84 -15.86 18.03
N ALA A 6 21.21 -16.45 19.04
CA ALA A 6 20.03 -17.26 18.82
C ALA A 6 18.98 -16.33 18.19
N SER A 7 18.73 -16.60 16.91
CA SER A 7 17.78 -15.92 16.03
C SER A 7 16.40 -15.83 16.68
N SER A 8 16.10 -14.72 17.36
CA SER A 8 14.73 -14.36 17.72
C SER A 8 14.05 -13.68 16.53
N ALA A 9 13.96 -14.38 15.40
CA ALA A 9 12.95 -14.01 14.42
C ALA A 9 11.60 -14.19 15.11
N PRO A 10 10.67 -13.22 15.04
CA PRO A 10 9.36 -13.40 15.62
C PRO A 10 8.75 -14.68 15.05
N GLU A 11 8.25 -15.55 15.93
CA GLU A 11 7.46 -16.70 15.49
C GLU A 11 6.19 -16.15 14.82
N ILE A 12 6.17 -16.16 13.49
CA ILE A 12 4.99 -15.78 12.72
C ILE A 12 3.95 -16.87 12.94
N ASN A 13 2.89 -16.57 13.69
CA ASN A 13 1.73 -17.42 13.76
C ASN A 13 0.87 -17.17 12.50
N PRO A 14 0.86 -18.09 11.50
CA PRO A 14 0.13 -17.86 10.26
C PRO A 14 -1.38 -17.70 10.48
N ASP A 15 -1.93 -18.30 11.54
CA ASP A 15 -3.36 -18.19 11.86
C ASP A 15 -3.73 -16.81 12.46
N ALA A 16 -2.74 -16.02 12.87
CA ALA A 16 -2.93 -14.65 13.35
C ALA A 16 -2.68 -13.58 12.27
N VAL A 17 -2.23 -14.00 11.08
CA VAL A 17 -1.95 -13.09 9.97
C VAL A 17 -3.18 -12.99 9.06
N ASP A 18 -3.69 -11.78 8.89
CA ASP A 18 -4.75 -11.50 7.92
C ASP A 18 -4.15 -11.40 6.50
N LEU A 19 -4.09 -12.54 5.82
CA LEU A 19 -3.54 -12.64 4.47
C LEU A 19 -4.39 -11.89 3.43
N ASP A 20 -5.70 -11.82 3.62
CA ASP A 20 -6.61 -11.13 2.70
C ASP A 20 -6.35 -9.62 2.71
N THR A 21 -6.12 -9.05 3.89
CA THR A 21 -5.73 -7.64 4.01
C THR A 21 -4.37 -7.37 3.38
N ILE A 22 -3.39 -8.25 3.58
CA ILE A 22 -2.05 -8.10 2.97
C ILE A 22 -2.12 -8.18 1.44
N GLU A 23 -2.88 -9.13 0.90
CA GLU A 23 -3.06 -9.27 -0.54
C GLU A 23 -3.74 -8.03 -1.14
N LYS A 24 -4.75 -7.49 -0.44
CA LYS A 24 -5.41 -6.23 -0.84
C LYS A 24 -4.43 -5.05 -0.85
N ASP A 25 -3.64 -4.89 0.21
CA ASP A 25 -2.65 -3.81 0.32
C ASP A 25 -1.62 -3.89 -0.80
N LEU A 26 -1.14 -5.11 -1.12
CA LEU A 26 -0.23 -5.34 -2.23
C LEU A 26 -0.87 -4.97 -3.58
N ALA A 27 -2.11 -5.43 -3.83
CA ALA A 27 -2.83 -5.12 -5.06
C ALA A 27 -3.07 -3.60 -5.24
N ASP A 28 -3.34 -2.87 -4.16
CA ASP A 28 -3.49 -1.42 -4.20
C ASP A 28 -2.16 -0.71 -4.54
N VAL A 29 -1.02 -1.22 -4.07
CA VAL A 29 0.32 -0.73 -4.45
C VAL A 29 0.63 -1.02 -5.92
N GLU A 30 0.39 -2.24 -6.39
CA GLU A 30 0.60 -2.62 -7.80
C GLU A 30 -0.24 -1.76 -8.74
N THR A 31 -1.50 -1.51 -8.37
CA THR A 31 -2.40 -0.61 -9.11
C THR A 31 -1.85 0.82 -9.18
N ALA A 32 -1.35 1.34 -8.06
CA ALA A 32 -0.74 2.67 -8.00
C ALA A 32 0.49 2.79 -8.93
N LEU A 33 1.36 1.78 -8.92
CA LEU A 33 2.53 1.72 -9.81
C LEU A 33 2.14 1.66 -11.28
N ALA A 34 1.17 0.81 -11.64
CA ALA A 34 0.66 0.71 -13.01
C ALA A 34 0.07 2.05 -13.51
N ARG A 35 -0.66 2.77 -12.65
CA ARG A 35 -1.17 4.12 -12.98
C ARG A 35 -0.05 5.12 -13.16
N LEU A 36 1.04 5.00 -12.41
CA LEU A 36 2.20 5.89 -12.52
C LEU A 36 2.92 5.69 -13.85
N GLU A 37 3.09 4.43 -14.26
CA GLU A 37 3.61 4.07 -15.59
C GLU A 37 2.67 4.55 -16.72
N ALA A 38 1.36 4.41 -16.54
CA ALA A 38 0.37 4.87 -17.50
C ALA A 38 0.16 6.40 -17.53
N GLY A 39 0.79 7.16 -16.61
CA GLY A 39 0.62 8.61 -16.49
C GLY A 39 -0.72 9.06 -15.91
N THR A 40 -1.48 8.17 -15.26
CA THR A 40 -2.81 8.44 -14.68
C THR A 40 -2.82 8.46 -13.14
N TYR A 41 -1.66 8.32 -12.50
CA TYR A 41 -1.53 8.24 -11.03
C TYR A 41 -2.12 9.44 -10.28
N TRP A 42 -1.94 10.65 -10.80
CA TRP A 42 -2.51 11.86 -10.21
C TRP A 42 -3.99 12.08 -10.55
N THR A 43 -4.62 11.23 -11.36
CA THR A 43 -5.99 11.46 -11.82
C THR A 43 -6.99 10.71 -10.95
N CYS A 44 -7.95 11.42 -10.35
CA CYS A 44 -9.07 10.86 -9.61
C CYS A 44 -9.92 9.98 -10.53
N GLU A 45 -10.11 8.71 -10.16
CA GLU A 45 -10.89 7.75 -10.97
C GLU A 45 -12.38 8.11 -11.02
N THR A 46 -12.89 8.81 -10.00
CA THR A 46 -14.31 9.18 -9.92
C THR A 46 -14.64 10.47 -10.66
N THR A 47 -13.78 11.48 -10.58
CA THR A 47 -14.08 12.83 -11.13
C THR A 47 -13.24 13.17 -12.36
N GLY A 48 -12.15 12.46 -12.62
CA GLY A 48 -11.17 12.79 -13.66
C GLY A 48 -10.28 14.00 -13.33
N GLN A 49 -10.46 14.63 -12.17
CA GLN A 49 -9.65 15.77 -11.73
C GLN A 49 -8.34 15.31 -11.08
N GLU A 50 -7.39 16.23 -10.92
CA GLU A 50 -6.13 15.92 -10.23
C GLU A 50 -6.33 15.67 -8.74
N LEU A 51 -5.69 14.64 -8.20
CA LEU A 51 -5.63 14.28 -6.80
C LEU A 51 -4.68 15.25 -6.07
N PRO A 52 -5.06 15.77 -4.88
CA PRO A 52 -4.17 16.63 -4.11
C PRO A 52 -2.85 15.93 -3.77
N SER A 53 -1.72 16.62 -3.96
CA SER A 53 -0.40 16.08 -3.61
C SER A 53 -0.28 15.71 -2.13
N ALA A 54 -0.91 16.49 -1.23
CA ALA A 54 -0.97 16.19 0.20
C ALA A 54 -1.71 14.87 0.51
N LEU A 55 -2.75 14.54 -0.27
CA LEU A 55 -3.46 13.27 -0.15
C LEU A 55 -2.54 12.12 -0.54
N LEU A 56 -1.88 12.21 -1.69
CA LEU A 56 -0.97 11.16 -2.17
C LEU A 56 0.28 11.01 -1.29
N ALA A 57 0.73 12.08 -0.63
CA ALA A 57 1.81 12.02 0.35
C ALA A 57 1.40 11.25 1.62
N ALA A 58 0.14 11.39 2.05
CA ALA A 58 -0.39 10.68 3.20
C ALA A 58 -0.83 9.24 2.87
N GLN A 59 -1.39 9.04 1.67
CA GLN A 59 -1.96 7.79 1.19
C GLN A 59 -1.63 7.58 -0.30
N PRO A 60 -0.45 7.01 -0.62
CA PRO A 60 0.03 6.85 -1.99
C PRO A 60 -0.86 5.97 -2.88
N THR A 61 -1.64 5.08 -2.28
CA THR A 61 -2.58 4.19 -3.01
C THR A 61 -3.94 4.82 -3.24
N ALA A 62 -4.16 6.08 -2.85
CA ALA A 62 -5.44 6.77 -3.06
C ALA A 62 -5.77 6.87 -4.57
N ARG A 63 -7.02 6.54 -4.91
CA ARG A 63 -7.55 6.55 -6.29
C ARG A 63 -8.62 7.61 -6.52
N SER A 64 -9.24 8.08 -5.44
CA SER A 64 -10.28 9.11 -5.47
C SER A 64 -10.17 10.00 -4.24
N ILE A 65 -10.70 11.21 -4.37
CA ILE A 65 -10.93 12.08 -3.22
C ILE A 65 -12.09 11.46 -2.46
N SER A 66 -11.83 10.91 -1.26
CA SER A 66 -12.93 10.57 -0.37
C SER A 66 -13.58 11.90 0.00
N SER A 67 -14.86 12.07 -0.34
CA SER A 67 -15.61 13.22 0.19
C SER A 67 -15.48 13.16 1.72
N LEU A 68 -14.96 14.22 2.31
CA LEU A 68 -15.08 14.49 3.74
C LEU A 68 -16.57 14.58 4.11
#